data_AF-A0A929YSW6-F1
#
_entry.id   AF-A0A929YSW6-F1
#
_cell.length_a   1.000
_cell.length_b   1.000
_cell.length_c   1.000
_cell.angle_alpha   90.00
_cell.angle_beta   90.00
_cell.angle_gamma   90.00
#
_symmetry.space_group_name_H-M   'P 1'
#
loop_
_entity.id
_entity.type
_entity.pdbx_description
1 polymer ?
#
loop_
_entity_poly.entity_id
_entity_poly.type
_entity_poly.pdbx_seq_one_letter_code
_entity_poly.pdbx_strand_id
1 'polypeptide(L)'
;MKASTHYSKGAVLVLSFLLAFLMLMPVNTVYAASSYTVTGTETSDELTKVIDGTTVDASGNPYDEIIFPAGTYTFNMTSPVHVRRTVIIKADAGAQVTLNGGDFRGYANSNITFTGTGSFLLMNPNTYGIWSNDASAVFNFDNTNFTIDGAPGFGFYALLGGNTTNIKGGTFTIRNCAQNGNEGGLELDGGALNISDGAQVTFENNGNGTFGDMYMNGQMTVSGVNTKLTINESRGGTTGYAMVIPSSGHLTVDGATVEINTTAAPRGINAAGNANEVIKLINGAKLNVKASSGVARSGIRRAKIVVDQNSSLNVEGYAYALDGSILVANDLAHVTLKGTTSDNGSAVGFTGGTNGSIIMGGSVLENAATHIVNGVEEAITTNTAVETKPVNAAGEELTRFDITGIANGTINIASDPDNPSHSGYTYRVGEVHDGTAYVWAPASKVNFWESKEAFDNADATKLIKTLLTIRGNNLELVGATLPTTNAPAGKVFSHWQDVATGQSFDSTTAISKTVTNVYAVYKDKPAQPVKPPVKPVKAKAPNTGDNSSIIYGAILTSSFLALMLAGKLRRRA
;
A
#
# COMPACT_ATOMS: atom_id res chain seq x y z
N MET A 1 47.96 -29.10 -69.73
CA MET A 1 47.55 -29.99 -68.64
C MET A 1 46.10 -29.68 -68.26
N LYS A 2 45.14 -30.53 -68.61
CA LYS A 2 43.77 -30.46 -68.06
C LYS A 2 43.67 -31.59 -67.02
N ALA A 3 43.69 -31.23 -65.74
CA ALA A 3 43.51 -32.19 -64.66
C ALA A 3 42.02 -32.58 -64.60
N SER A 4 41.74 -33.85 -64.85
CA SER A 4 40.44 -34.48 -64.55
C SER A 4 40.38 -34.72 -63.04
N THR A 5 39.62 -33.92 -62.31
CA THR A 5 39.29 -34.18 -60.91
C THR A 5 38.24 -35.28 -60.84
N HIS A 6 38.70 -36.54 -60.73
CA HIS A 6 37.83 -37.66 -60.36
C HIS A 6 37.53 -37.60 -58.86
N TYR A 7 36.32 -37.20 -58.50
CA TYR A 7 35.81 -37.36 -57.13
C TYR A 7 35.70 -38.86 -56.81
N SER A 8 36.18 -39.27 -55.63
CA SER A 8 36.10 -40.67 -55.20
C SER A 8 34.63 -41.09 -55.06
N LYS A 9 34.32 -42.36 -55.33
CA LYS A 9 32.95 -42.91 -55.24
C LYS A 9 32.29 -42.63 -53.87
N GLY A 10 33.07 -42.49 -52.80
CA GLY A 10 32.60 -42.10 -51.47
C GLY A 10 32.11 -40.65 -51.39
N ALA A 11 32.78 -39.70 -52.05
CA ALA A 11 32.36 -38.30 -52.07
C ALA A 11 31.05 -38.11 -52.85
N VAL A 12 30.86 -38.85 -53.94
CA VAL A 12 29.61 -38.84 -54.71
C VAL A 12 28.47 -39.43 -53.88
N LEU A 13 28.71 -40.53 -53.16
CA LEU A 13 27.71 -41.14 -52.28
C LEU A 13 27.30 -40.21 -51.14
N VAL A 14 28.25 -39.56 -50.47
CA VAL A 14 27.98 -38.58 -49.39
C VAL A 14 27.21 -37.37 -49.93
N LEU A 15 27.58 -36.85 -51.10
CA LEU A 15 26.87 -35.73 -51.72
C LEU A 15 25.44 -36.11 -52.13
N SER A 16 25.25 -37.34 -52.59
CA SER A 16 23.93 -37.86 -52.99
C SER A 16 23.04 -38.10 -51.77
N PHE A 17 23.62 -38.58 -50.66
CA PHE A 17 22.94 -38.76 -49.38
C PHE A 17 22.58 -37.41 -48.75
N LEU A 18 23.47 -36.41 -48.83
CA LEU A 18 23.21 -35.06 -48.34
C LEU A 18 22.10 -34.38 -49.15
N LEU A 19 22.08 -34.57 -50.49
CA LEU A 19 21.03 -34.04 -51.37
C LEU A 19 19.69 -34.72 -51.11
N ALA A 20 19.68 -36.04 -50.92
CA ALA A 20 18.47 -36.79 -50.54
C ALA A 20 17.98 -36.39 -49.14
N PHE A 21 18.89 -36.13 -48.19
CA PHE A 21 18.54 -35.65 -46.85
C PHE A 21 17.97 -34.22 -46.88
N LEU A 22 18.49 -33.33 -47.74
CA LEU A 22 17.92 -32.00 -48.01
C LEU A 22 16.55 -32.07 -48.70
N MET A 23 16.31 -33.06 -49.56
CA MET A 23 15.00 -33.29 -50.19
C MET A 23 13.99 -34.02 -49.29
N LEU A 24 14.45 -34.68 -48.22
CA LEU A 24 13.65 -35.35 -47.20
C LEU A 24 13.43 -34.48 -45.95
N MET A 25 14.04 -33.31 -45.87
CA MET A 25 13.61 -32.32 -44.89
C MET A 25 12.15 -32.00 -45.22
N PRO A 26 11.20 -32.14 -44.28
CA PRO A 26 9.88 -31.59 -44.48
C PRO A 26 10.12 -30.13 -44.85
N VAL A 27 9.49 -29.68 -45.94
CA VAL A 27 9.34 -28.26 -46.19
C VAL A 27 8.49 -27.77 -45.03
N ASN A 28 9.13 -27.49 -43.89
CA ASN A 28 8.68 -26.42 -43.02
C ASN A 28 8.84 -25.20 -43.92
N THR A 29 7.85 -24.99 -44.79
CA THR A 29 7.62 -23.72 -45.45
C THR A 29 7.66 -22.74 -44.30
N VAL A 30 8.75 -21.97 -44.24
CA VAL A 30 8.87 -20.83 -43.35
C VAL A 30 7.62 -20.03 -43.64
N TYR A 31 6.65 -20.14 -42.76
CA TYR A 31 5.39 -19.43 -42.85
C TYR A 31 5.76 -17.96 -42.70
N ALA A 32 5.86 -17.26 -43.83
CA ALA A 32 6.04 -15.83 -43.83
C ALA A 32 4.72 -15.27 -43.32
N ALA A 33 4.77 -14.54 -42.20
CA ALA A 33 3.58 -13.95 -41.62
C ALA A 33 2.83 -13.16 -42.70
N SER A 34 1.56 -13.48 -42.92
CA SER A 34 0.78 -12.89 -44.01
C SER A 34 -0.10 -11.75 -43.49
N SER A 35 -0.10 -10.63 -44.22
CA SER A 35 -0.84 -9.43 -43.88
C SER A 35 -2.01 -9.19 -44.83
N TYR A 36 -3.17 -8.82 -44.30
CA TYR A 36 -4.30 -8.30 -45.05
C TYR A 36 -4.39 -6.78 -44.90
N THR A 37 -4.42 -6.04 -46.00
CA THR A 37 -4.61 -4.58 -45.96
C THR A 37 -6.07 -4.24 -46.24
N VAL A 38 -6.72 -3.59 -45.28
CA VAL A 38 -8.12 -3.17 -45.39
C VAL A 38 -8.25 -2.00 -46.35
N THR A 39 -9.14 -2.15 -47.33
CA THR A 39 -9.41 -1.14 -48.36
C THR A 39 -10.57 -0.22 -48.00
N GLY A 40 -11.44 -0.64 -47.07
CA GLY A 40 -12.69 0.03 -46.72
C GLY A 40 -13.85 -0.29 -47.67
N THR A 41 -13.63 -1.18 -48.64
CA THR A 41 -14.68 -1.67 -49.55
C THR A 41 -15.26 -3.01 -49.12
N GLU A 42 -14.66 -3.65 -48.12
CA GLU A 42 -15.14 -4.90 -47.54
C GLU A 42 -16.52 -4.69 -46.92
N THR A 43 -17.37 -5.70 -47.04
CA THR A 43 -18.55 -5.83 -46.21
C THR A 43 -18.15 -6.21 -44.77
N SER A 44 -19.01 -5.92 -43.80
CA SER A 44 -18.78 -6.31 -42.39
C SER A 44 -18.54 -7.81 -42.21
N ASP A 45 -19.23 -8.65 -42.99
CA ASP A 45 -19.08 -10.11 -42.96
C ASP A 45 -17.73 -10.54 -43.53
N GLU A 46 -17.23 -9.89 -44.59
CA GLU A 46 -15.91 -10.16 -45.14
C GLU A 46 -14.82 -9.79 -44.15
N LEU A 47 -14.90 -8.60 -43.52
CA LEU A 47 -13.94 -8.19 -42.51
C LEU A 47 -13.95 -9.16 -41.32
N THR A 48 -15.13 -9.59 -40.86
CA THR A 48 -15.27 -10.59 -39.78
C THR A 48 -14.53 -11.87 -40.12
N LYS A 49 -14.71 -12.37 -41.35
CA LYS A 49 -14.06 -13.61 -41.83
C LYS A 49 -12.53 -13.48 -41.98
N VAL A 50 -12.04 -12.29 -42.31
CA VAL A 50 -10.60 -12.03 -42.33
C VAL A 50 -10.04 -12.09 -40.90
N ILE A 51 -10.71 -11.46 -39.93
CA ILE A 51 -10.23 -11.42 -38.54
C ILE A 51 -10.35 -12.79 -37.86
N ASP A 52 -11.44 -13.53 -38.05
CA ASP A 52 -11.62 -14.85 -37.44
C ASP A 52 -10.73 -15.94 -38.06
N GLY A 53 -10.17 -15.67 -39.25
CA GLY A 53 -9.29 -16.56 -39.99
C GLY A 53 -10.00 -17.57 -40.89
N THR A 54 -11.28 -17.37 -41.21
CA THR A 54 -11.98 -18.18 -42.21
C THR A 54 -11.66 -17.74 -43.65
N THR A 55 -11.27 -16.48 -43.85
CA THR A 55 -10.64 -16.03 -45.09
C THR A 55 -9.13 -16.29 -45.03
N VAL A 56 -8.62 -16.95 -46.07
CA VAL A 56 -7.22 -17.38 -46.17
C VAL A 56 -6.46 -16.65 -47.27
N ASP A 57 -5.14 -16.61 -47.15
CA ASP A 57 -4.21 -16.16 -48.16
C ASP A 57 -4.08 -17.16 -49.33
N ALA A 58 -3.25 -16.81 -50.32
CA ALA A 58 -3.02 -17.66 -51.50
C ALA A 58 -2.39 -19.02 -51.17
N SER A 59 -1.80 -19.18 -49.98
CA SER A 59 -1.21 -20.43 -49.49
C SER A 59 -2.21 -21.26 -48.67
N GLY A 60 -3.44 -20.77 -48.49
CA GLY A 60 -4.47 -21.44 -47.68
C GLY A 60 -4.33 -21.20 -46.18
N ASN A 61 -3.48 -20.26 -45.76
CA ASN A 61 -3.29 -19.92 -44.35
C ASN A 61 -4.07 -18.65 -44.00
N PRO A 62 -4.61 -18.53 -42.78
CA PRO A 62 -5.34 -17.33 -42.43
C PRO A 62 -4.39 -16.19 -42.01
N TYR A 63 -4.70 -14.95 -42.39
CA TYR A 63 -3.81 -13.78 -42.21
C TYR A 63 -3.46 -13.51 -40.75
N ASP A 64 -2.18 -13.29 -40.44
CA ASP A 64 -1.73 -13.03 -39.06
C ASP A 64 -1.92 -11.58 -38.64
N GLU A 65 -1.86 -10.65 -39.60
CA GLU A 65 -1.99 -9.22 -39.36
C GLU A 65 -3.04 -8.61 -40.30
N ILE A 66 -4.01 -7.89 -39.73
CA ILE A 66 -4.99 -7.08 -40.45
C ILE A 66 -4.62 -5.62 -40.25
N ILE A 67 -4.27 -4.92 -41.32
CA ILE A 67 -3.77 -3.55 -41.29
C ILE A 67 -4.85 -2.62 -41.84
N PHE A 68 -5.19 -1.59 -41.06
CA PHE A 68 -5.96 -0.43 -41.47
C PHE A 68 -4.98 0.73 -41.73
N PRO A 69 -4.68 1.07 -43.00
CA PRO A 69 -3.91 2.24 -43.35
C PRO A 69 -4.55 3.55 -42.88
N ALA A 70 -3.85 4.68 -43.05
CA ALA A 70 -4.42 6.00 -42.80
C ALA A 70 -5.73 6.21 -43.59
N GLY A 71 -6.81 6.53 -42.88
CA GLY A 71 -8.15 6.61 -43.48
C GLY A 71 -9.26 6.54 -42.43
N THR A 72 -10.51 6.63 -42.89
CA THR A 72 -11.70 6.47 -42.05
C THR A 72 -12.47 5.26 -42.51
N TYR A 73 -12.74 4.34 -41.58
CA TYR A 73 -13.40 3.08 -41.85
C TYR A 73 -14.60 2.92 -40.94
N THR A 74 -15.75 2.54 -41.51
CA THR A 74 -16.97 2.28 -40.75
C THR A 74 -17.60 0.98 -41.21
N PHE A 75 -17.68 0.00 -40.31
CA PHE A 75 -18.31 -1.29 -40.56
C PHE A 75 -19.52 -1.46 -39.63
N ASN A 76 -20.67 -1.82 -40.20
CA ASN A 76 -21.89 -2.13 -39.43
C ASN A 76 -21.95 -3.64 -39.20
N MET A 77 -21.45 -4.09 -38.06
CA MET A 77 -21.29 -5.49 -37.70
C MET A 77 -22.62 -6.04 -37.19
N THR A 78 -23.13 -7.10 -37.84
CA THR A 78 -24.40 -7.74 -37.43
C THR A 78 -24.17 -8.94 -36.52
N SER A 79 -22.94 -9.49 -36.51
CA SER A 79 -22.57 -10.70 -35.78
C SER A 79 -21.27 -10.50 -34.98
N PRO A 80 -21.05 -11.30 -33.93
CA PRO A 80 -19.77 -11.32 -33.22
C PRO A 80 -18.61 -11.76 -34.12
N VAL A 81 -17.42 -11.22 -33.85
CA VAL A 81 -16.14 -11.73 -34.38
C VAL A 81 -15.63 -12.82 -33.45
N HIS A 82 -15.56 -14.05 -33.94
CA HIS A 82 -15.21 -15.22 -33.13
C HIS A 82 -13.75 -15.65 -33.34
N VAL A 83 -12.85 -15.28 -32.44
CA VAL A 83 -11.41 -15.51 -32.62
C VAL A 83 -10.93 -16.75 -31.84
N ARG A 84 -10.30 -17.70 -32.56
CA ARG A 84 -9.75 -18.97 -32.04
C ARG A 84 -8.26 -19.14 -32.35
N ARG A 85 -7.58 -18.03 -32.60
CA ARG A 85 -6.22 -17.99 -33.13
C ARG A 85 -5.44 -16.82 -32.57
N THR A 86 -4.15 -16.76 -32.90
CA THR A 86 -3.36 -15.53 -32.76
C THR A 86 -3.62 -14.63 -33.96
N VAL A 87 -3.90 -13.35 -33.72
CA VAL A 87 -4.13 -12.33 -34.76
C VAL A 87 -3.78 -10.93 -34.25
N ILE A 88 -3.19 -10.12 -35.13
CA ILE A 88 -2.90 -8.70 -34.92
C ILE A 88 -3.87 -7.87 -35.76
N ILE A 89 -4.48 -6.87 -35.15
CA ILE A 89 -5.39 -5.91 -35.78
C ILE A 89 -4.79 -4.53 -35.57
N LYS A 90 -4.22 -3.96 -36.63
CA LYS A 90 -3.37 -2.77 -36.57
C LYS A 90 -4.02 -1.57 -37.23
N ALA A 91 -4.18 -0.49 -36.48
CA ALA A 91 -4.57 0.81 -37.02
C ALA A 91 -3.33 1.70 -37.16
N ASP A 92 -2.89 1.95 -38.39
CA ASP A 92 -1.75 2.81 -38.66
C ASP A 92 -2.05 4.28 -38.28
N ALA A 93 -0.99 5.09 -38.22
CA ALA A 93 -1.14 6.52 -37.94
C ALA A 93 -2.15 7.19 -38.89
N GLY A 94 -3.16 7.86 -38.32
CA GLY A 94 -4.24 8.50 -39.07
C GLY A 94 -5.41 7.58 -39.44
N ALA A 95 -5.36 6.29 -39.11
CA ALA A 95 -6.50 5.40 -39.24
C ALA A 95 -7.55 5.66 -38.13
N GLN A 96 -8.81 5.75 -38.52
CA GLN A 96 -9.97 5.87 -37.64
C GLN A 96 -10.97 4.77 -37.98
N VAL A 97 -11.01 3.71 -37.16
CA VAL A 97 -11.81 2.51 -37.40
C VAL A 97 -13.01 2.51 -36.46
N THR A 98 -14.22 2.56 -37.02
CA THR A 98 -15.48 2.42 -36.28
C THR A 98 -16.12 1.08 -36.63
N LEU A 99 -16.31 0.25 -35.60
CA LEU A 99 -17.05 -1.00 -35.67
C LEU A 99 -18.37 -0.78 -34.93
N ASN A 100 -19.47 -0.62 -35.66
CA ASN A 100 -20.79 -0.34 -35.12
C ASN A 100 -21.60 -1.64 -35.03
N GLY A 101 -22.07 -2.04 -33.85
CA GLY A 101 -22.65 -3.36 -33.61
C GLY A 101 -21.59 -4.45 -33.41
N GLY A 102 -22.02 -5.71 -33.44
CA GLY A 102 -21.14 -6.87 -33.23
C GLY A 102 -20.53 -6.90 -31.82
N ASP A 103 -19.45 -7.66 -31.67
CA ASP A 103 -18.65 -7.82 -30.45
C ASP A 103 -17.42 -8.69 -30.74
N PHE A 104 -16.38 -8.64 -29.89
CA PHE A 104 -15.22 -9.54 -30.02
C PHE A 104 -15.28 -10.67 -29.01
N ARG A 105 -15.17 -11.92 -29.50
CA ARG A 105 -15.22 -13.12 -28.67
C ARG A 105 -13.92 -13.91 -28.74
N GLY A 106 -13.22 -13.98 -27.62
CA GLY A 106 -12.01 -14.78 -27.46
C GLY A 106 -12.33 -16.15 -26.91
N TYR A 107 -11.81 -17.18 -27.57
CA TYR A 107 -11.95 -18.59 -27.16
C TYR A 107 -10.62 -19.19 -26.74
N ALA A 108 -10.61 -20.48 -26.39
CA ALA A 108 -9.43 -21.23 -25.99
C ALA A 108 -8.19 -20.95 -26.88
N ASN A 109 -7.09 -20.57 -26.25
CA ASN A 109 -5.78 -20.27 -26.83
C ASN A 109 -5.79 -19.16 -27.90
N SER A 110 -6.83 -18.32 -27.94
CA SER A 110 -6.83 -17.13 -28.77
C SER A 110 -5.92 -16.05 -28.20
N ASN A 111 -5.25 -15.30 -29.08
CA ASN A 111 -4.40 -14.18 -28.72
C ASN A 111 -4.65 -13.04 -29.69
N ILE A 112 -5.46 -12.07 -29.27
CA ILE A 112 -5.94 -10.97 -30.10
C ILE A 112 -5.18 -9.72 -29.69
N THR A 113 -4.51 -9.08 -30.64
CA THR A 113 -3.73 -7.87 -30.36
C THR A 113 -4.26 -6.71 -31.19
N PHE A 114 -4.77 -5.66 -30.54
CA PHE A 114 -5.02 -4.37 -31.16
C PHE A 114 -3.78 -3.49 -31.00
N THR A 115 -3.30 -2.89 -32.08
CA THR A 115 -2.08 -2.07 -32.04
C THR A 115 -2.08 -0.93 -33.05
N GLY A 116 -1.08 -0.07 -32.95
CA GLY A 116 -0.85 1.06 -33.85
C GLY A 116 -1.45 2.37 -33.33
N THR A 117 -0.88 3.48 -33.78
CA THR A 117 -1.18 4.83 -33.27
C THR A 117 -2.50 5.41 -33.81
N GLY A 118 -3.22 4.69 -34.67
CA GLY A 118 -4.58 5.02 -35.06
C GLY A 118 -5.58 4.81 -33.91
N SER A 119 -6.86 4.77 -34.25
CA SER A 119 -7.93 4.59 -33.25
C SER A 119 -8.96 3.56 -33.68
N PHE A 120 -9.42 2.77 -32.70
CA PHE A 120 -10.57 1.89 -32.81
C PHE A 120 -11.70 2.39 -31.91
N LEU A 121 -12.91 2.42 -32.46
CA LEU A 121 -14.14 2.66 -31.73
C LEU A 121 -15.09 1.48 -31.98
N LEU A 122 -15.32 0.68 -30.94
CA LEU A 122 -16.37 -0.32 -30.92
C LEU A 122 -17.64 0.32 -30.33
N MET A 123 -18.57 0.65 -31.21
CA MET A 123 -19.77 1.44 -30.91
C MET A 123 -21.02 0.58 -30.92
N ASN A 124 -21.89 0.76 -29.93
CA ASN A 124 -23.16 0.04 -29.75
C ASN A 124 -23.07 -1.48 -30.00
N PRO A 125 -22.17 -2.23 -29.33
CA PRO A 125 -22.11 -3.67 -29.46
C PRO A 125 -23.46 -4.37 -29.28
N ASN A 126 -23.64 -5.52 -29.90
CA ASN A 126 -24.90 -6.26 -29.85
C ASN A 126 -25.20 -6.84 -28.46
N THR A 127 -24.17 -7.15 -27.67
CA THR A 127 -24.33 -7.74 -26.33
C THR A 127 -23.27 -7.23 -25.36
N TYR A 128 -22.01 -7.51 -25.64
CA TYR A 128 -20.84 -7.07 -24.86
C TYR A 128 -19.90 -6.33 -25.80
N GLY A 129 -18.96 -5.51 -25.33
CA GLY A 129 -17.88 -5.05 -26.23
C GLY A 129 -16.91 -6.19 -26.53
N ILE A 130 -16.31 -6.72 -25.47
CA ILE A 130 -15.39 -7.86 -25.51
C ILE A 130 -15.89 -8.93 -24.58
N TRP A 131 -15.79 -10.18 -25.00
CA TRP A 131 -16.23 -11.33 -24.22
C TRP A 131 -15.26 -12.50 -24.30
N SER A 132 -15.04 -13.16 -23.17
CA SER A 132 -14.44 -14.49 -23.12
C SER A 132 -14.92 -15.26 -21.89
N ASN A 133 -14.85 -16.58 -21.97
CA ASN A 133 -15.11 -17.50 -20.86
C ASN A 133 -13.98 -18.53 -20.70
N ASP A 134 -12.78 -18.23 -21.22
CA ASP A 134 -11.66 -19.15 -21.26
C ASP A 134 -10.38 -18.50 -20.74
N ALA A 135 -9.81 -19.09 -19.69
CA ALA A 135 -8.60 -18.62 -18.99
C ALA A 135 -7.37 -18.47 -19.91
N SER A 136 -7.33 -19.21 -21.03
CA SER A 136 -6.23 -19.17 -21.98
C SER A 136 -6.37 -18.07 -23.05
N ALA A 137 -7.52 -17.39 -23.13
CA ALA A 137 -7.69 -16.27 -24.05
C ALA A 137 -6.86 -15.06 -23.60
N VAL A 138 -6.24 -14.38 -24.56
CA VAL A 138 -5.44 -13.18 -24.33
C VAL A 138 -5.93 -12.05 -25.23
N PHE A 139 -6.17 -10.88 -24.64
CA PHE A 139 -6.42 -9.63 -25.34
C PHE A 139 -5.30 -8.64 -25.03
N ASN A 140 -4.66 -8.10 -26.05
CA ASN A 140 -3.64 -7.08 -25.92
C ASN A 140 -4.08 -5.79 -26.61
N PHE A 141 -3.80 -4.66 -25.97
CA PHE A 141 -3.97 -3.32 -26.48
C PHE A 141 -2.62 -2.63 -26.39
N ASP A 142 -1.86 -2.69 -27.47
CA ASP A 142 -0.44 -2.29 -27.49
C ASP A 142 -0.27 -1.00 -28.29
N ASN A 143 -0.06 0.11 -27.58
CA ASN A 143 0.12 1.47 -28.09
C ASN A 143 -1.00 1.92 -29.02
N THR A 144 -2.24 1.57 -28.66
CA THR A 144 -3.45 1.85 -29.45
C THR A 144 -4.43 2.73 -28.69
N ASN A 145 -5.22 3.51 -29.43
CA ASN A 145 -6.40 4.17 -28.88
C ASN A 145 -7.62 3.29 -29.13
N PHE A 146 -8.23 2.76 -28.08
CA PHE A 146 -9.36 1.82 -28.18
C PHE A 146 -10.50 2.24 -27.26
N THR A 147 -11.69 2.42 -27.83
CA THR A 147 -12.88 2.81 -27.09
C THR A 147 -14.01 1.81 -27.31
N ILE A 148 -14.66 1.39 -26.22
CA ILE A 148 -15.92 0.65 -26.21
C ILE A 148 -17.00 1.60 -25.69
N ASP A 149 -18.07 1.77 -26.47
CA ASP A 149 -19.14 2.71 -26.16
C ASP A 149 -20.52 2.10 -26.42
N GLY A 150 -21.38 2.12 -25.41
CA GLY A 150 -22.80 1.79 -25.60
C GLY A 150 -23.16 0.32 -25.61
N ALA A 151 -22.34 -0.59 -25.05
CA ALA A 151 -22.70 -2.00 -24.97
C ALA A 151 -23.94 -2.18 -24.07
N PRO A 152 -24.96 -2.97 -24.47
CA PRO A 152 -26.14 -3.18 -23.63
C PRO A 152 -25.80 -3.97 -22.35
N GLY A 153 -24.85 -4.92 -22.42
CA GLY A 153 -24.21 -5.56 -21.27
C GLY A 153 -22.86 -4.91 -20.92
N PHE A 154 -21.93 -5.67 -20.33
CA PHE A 154 -20.58 -5.17 -20.04
C PHE A 154 -19.83 -4.68 -21.27
N GLY A 155 -19.02 -3.63 -21.11
CA GLY A 155 -18.06 -3.24 -22.14
C GLY A 155 -16.99 -4.31 -22.32
N PHE A 156 -16.54 -4.92 -21.22
CA PHE A 156 -15.64 -6.07 -21.24
C PHE A 156 -16.11 -7.11 -20.22
N TYR A 157 -16.32 -8.34 -20.67
CA TYR A 157 -16.76 -9.44 -19.83
C TYR A 157 -15.86 -10.67 -19.94
N ALA A 158 -15.14 -10.98 -18.87
CA ALA A 158 -14.42 -12.23 -18.72
C ALA A 158 -15.09 -13.09 -17.66
N LEU A 159 -15.70 -14.18 -18.08
CA LEU A 159 -16.43 -15.11 -17.23
C LEU A 159 -15.54 -16.24 -16.69
N LEU A 160 -15.92 -16.78 -15.53
CA LEU A 160 -15.62 -18.13 -15.03
C LEU A 160 -14.24 -18.68 -15.45
N GLY A 161 -13.20 -18.27 -14.73
CA GLY A 161 -11.80 -18.62 -15.02
C GLY A 161 -11.02 -17.46 -15.63
N GLY A 162 -11.74 -16.45 -16.13
CA GLY A 162 -11.21 -15.19 -16.62
C GLY A 162 -10.51 -15.28 -17.96
N ASN A 163 -9.83 -14.21 -18.34
CA ASN A 163 -8.86 -14.19 -19.43
C ASN A 163 -7.67 -13.32 -19.00
N THR A 164 -6.62 -13.24 -19.81
CA THR A 164 -5.57 -12.23 -19.62
C THR A 164 -5.83 -11.04 -20.53
N THR A 165 -5.83 -9.84 -19.95
CA THR A 165 -5.95 -8.58 -20.69
C THR A 165 -4.74 -7.72 -20.39
N ASN A 166 -4.02 -7.32 -21.44
CA ASN A 166 -2.86 -6.44 -21.33
C ASN A 166 -3.16 -5.12 -22.05
N ILE A 167 -2.97 -4.00 -21.36
CA ILE A 167 -3.08 -2.66 -21.92
C ILE A 167 -1.73 -1.97 -21.71
N LYS A 168 -1.04 -1.66 -22.80
CA LYS A 168 0.33 -1.11 -22.82
C LYS A 168 0.36 0.14 -23.65
N GLY A 169 0.68 1.28 -23.04
CA GLY A 169 0.62 2.58 -23.73
C GLY A 169 -0.77 2.90 -24.32
N GLY A 170 -0.85 3.97 -25.11
CA GLY A 170 -2.09 4.41 -25.74
C GLY A 170 -3.21 4.76 -24.76
N THR A 171 -4.45 4.75 -25.25
CA THR A 171 -5.65 5.01 -24.45
C THR A 171 -6.64 3.85 -24.54
N PHE A 172 -7.21 3.43 -23.42
CA PHE A 172 -8.28 2.43 -23.39
C PHE A 172 -9.49 2.99 -22.64
N THR A 173 -10.67 3.00 -23.25
CA THR A 173 -11.87 3.58 -22.63
C THR A 173 -13.06 2.65 -22.74
N ILE A 174 -13.77 2.46 -21.63
CA ILE A 174 -15.10 1.84 -21.60
C ILE A 174 -16.08 2.86 -21.04
N ARG A 175 -17.15 3.13 -21.78
CA ARG A 175 -18.18 4.07 -21.36
C ARG A 175 -19.58 3.69 -21.82
N ASN A 176 -20.59 4.21 -21.13
CA ASN A 176 -22.02 4.07 -21.46
C ASN A 176 -22.51 2.62 -21.68
N CYS A 177 -21.84 1.63 -21.09
CA CYS A 177 -22.19 0.22 -21.17
C CYS A 177 -23.12 -0.19 -20.01
N ALA A 178 -23.67 -1.41 -20.06
CA ALA A 178 -24.49 -2.04 -19.02
C ALA A 178 -25.80 -1.30 -18.70
N GLN A 179 -26.67 -1.21 -19.71
CA GLN A 179 -27.91 -0.44 -19.64
C GLN A 179 -28.99 -1.12 -18.77
N ASN A 180 -28.95 -2.44 -18.59
CA ASN A 180 -29.93 -3.24 -17.84
C ASN A 180 -29.22 -4.29 -16.98
N GLY A 181 -29.73 -4.56 -15.76
CA GLY A 181 -29.39 -5.75 -14.95
C GLY A 181 -28.41 -5.51 -13.79
N ASN A 182 -27.52 -6.46 -13.49
CA ASN A 182 -26.46 -6.40 -12.47
C ASN A 182 -25.10 -5.93 -13.02
N GLU A 183 -25.02 -5.71 -14.34
CA GLU A 183 -23.80 -5.54 -15.12
C GLU A 183 -23.05 -4.20 -14.84
N GLY A 184 -21.72 -4.26 -14.84
CA GLY A 184 -20.81 -3.11 -14.72
C GLY A 184 -20.14 -2.73 -16.05
N GLY A 185 -19.13 -1.85 -16.01
CA GLY A 185 -18.33 -1.53 -17.21
C GLY A 185 -17.40 -2.65 -17.60
N LEU A 186 -16.63 -3.12 -16.63
CA LEU A 186 -15.69 -4.22 -16.76
C LEU A 186 -15.98 -5.27 -15.69
N GLU A 187 -16.12 -6.53 -16.11
CA GLU A 187 -16.12 -7.68 -15.22
C GLU A 187 -15.02 -8.66 -15.61
N LEU A 188 -14.14 -8.95 -14.65
CA LEU A 188 -13.14 -10.00 -14.72
C LEU A 188 -13.39 -11.00 -13.59
N ASP A 189 -14.11 -12.07 -13.90
CA ASP A 189 -14.43 -13.15 -12.98
C ASP A 189 -13.38 -14.27 -13.07
N GLY A 190 -12.25 -14.04 -12.41
CA GLY A 190 -11.00 -14.77 -12.62
C GLY A 190 -10.12 -14.06 -13.66
N GLY A 191 -8.87 -14.51 -13.83
CA GLY A 191 -7.95 -13.97 -14.85
C GLY A 191 -7.10 -12.78 -14.36
N ALA A 192 -6.56 -12.02 -15.32
CA ALA A 192 -5.62 -10.94 -15.06
C ALA A 192 -5.84 -9.71 -15.94
N LEU A 193 -5.76 -8.51 -15.34
CA LEU A 193 -5.70 -7.22 -16.04
C LEU A 193 -4.39 -6.52 -15.72
N ASN A 194 -3.57 -6.31 -16.74
CA ASN A 194 -2.29 -5.64 -16.63
C ASN A 194 -2.33 -4.33 -17.40
N ILE A 195 -2.14 -3.21 -16.71
CA ILE A 195 -2.09 -1.87 -17.28
C ILE A 195 -0.68 -1.33 -17.08
N SER A 196 0.02 -1.00 -18.16
CA SER A 196 1.45 -0.67 -18.08
C SER A 196 1.92 0.25 -19.21
N ASP A 197 3.24 0.53 -19.23
CA ASP A 197 3.93 1.23 -20.32
C ASP A 197 3.31 2.60 -20.68
N GLY A 198 2.83 3.35 -19.68
CA GLY A 198 2.26 4.69 -19.87
C GLY A 198 0.81 4.69 -20.36
N ALA A 199 0.12 3.54 -20.33
CA ALA A 199 -1.29 3.45 -20.72
C ALA A 199 -2.18 4.40 -19.92
N GLN A 200 -3.13 5.04 -20.61
CA GLN A 200 -4.20 5.84 -20.00
C GLN A 200 -5.53 5.08 -20.11
N VAL A 201 -6.02 4.56 -19.00
CA VAL A 201 -7.25 3.76 -18.95
C VAL A 201 -8.35 4.51 -18.22
N THR A 202 -9.54 4.54 -18.81
CA THR A 202 -10.71 5.21 -18.25
C THR A 202 -11.95 4.32 -18.30
N PHE A 203 -12.58 4.12 -17.15
CA PHE A 203 -13.90 3.52 -17.04
C PHE A 203 -14.90 4.58 -16.58
N GLU A 204 -15.87 4.87 -17.43
CA GLU A 204 -16.90 5.91 -17.25
C GLU A 204 -18.28 5.31 -17.51
N ASN A 205 -18.71 4.40 -16.63
CA ASN A 205 -19.78 3.50 -16.95
C ASN A 205 -21.05 3.76 -16.14
N ASN A 206 -21.86 4.69 -16.65
CA ASN A 206 -23.12 5.13 -16.04
C ASN A 206 -24.28 4.12 -16.18
N GLY A 207 -23.99 2.82 -16.26
CA GLY A 207 -24.98 1.74 -16.37
C GLY A 207 -25.86 1.60 -15.12
N ASN A 208 -26.80 0.65 -15.11
CA ASN A 208 -27.76 0.44 -14.01
C ASN A 208 -27.42 -0.73 -13.06
N GLY A 209 -26.32 -1.47 -13.29
CA GLY A 209 -25.98 -2.66 -12.50
C GLY A 209 -25.43 -2.47 -11.09
N THR A 210 -25.47 -3.53 -10.29
CA THR A 210 -25.19 -3.47 -8.85
C THR A 210 -23.70 -3.55 -8.49
N PHE A 211 -22.83 -3.95 -9.43
CA PHE A 211 -21.40 -4.20 -9.16
C PHE A 211 -20.46 -3.01 -9.41
N GLY A 212 -20.97 -1.85 -9.83
CA GLY A 212 -20.16 -0.67 -10.10
C GLY A 212 -19.57 -0.61 -11.51
N ASP A 213 -18.67 0.35 -11.74
CA ASP A 213 -17.93 0.45 -13.01
C ASP A 213 -17.00 -0.76 -13.24
N MET A 214 -16.51 -1.36 -12.15
CA MET A 214 -15.55 -2.47 -12.21
C MET A 214 -15.81 -3.56 -11.17
N TYR A 215 -15.88 -4.80 -11.64
CA TYR A 215 -15.84 -6.02 -10.83
C TYR A 215 -14.57 -6.81 -11.14
N MET A 216 -13.72 -7.06 -10.14
CA MET A 216 -12.39 -7.67 -10.31
C MET A 216 -12.17 -8.84 -9.35
N ASN A 217 -12.55 -10.06 -9.76
CA ASN A 217 -12.33 -11.32 -9.02
C ASN A 217 -11.06 -12.06 -9.44
N GLY A 218 -10.07 -11.32 -9.96
CA GLY A 218 -8.78 -11.86 -10.43
C GLY A 218 -7.63 -10.94 -10.04
N GLN A 219 -6.51 -11.04 -10.75
CA GLN A 219 -5.33 -10.22 -10.50
C GLN A 219 -5.36 -8.93 -11.32
N MET A 220 -5.20 -7.78 -10.67
CA MET A 220 -5.02 -6.51 -11.36
C MET A 220 -3.67 -5.92 -11.00
N THR A 221 -2.89 -5.56 -12.03
CA THR A 221 -1.64 -4.82 -11.87
C THR A 221 -1.68 -3.55 -12.69
N VAL A 222 -1.44 -2.41 -12.05
CA VAL A 222 -1.25 -1.12 -12.70
C VAL A 222 0.18 -0.67 -12.44
N SER A 223 1.04 -0.66 -13.46
CA SER A 223 2.47 -0.50 -13.26
C SER A 223 3.14 0.50 -14.20
N GLY A 224 4.24 1.08 -13.74
CA GLY A 224 5.10 1.96 -14.51
C GLY A 224 4.74 3.44 -14.43
N VAL A 225 5.77 4.27 -14.63
CA VAL A 225 5.66 5.72 -14.60
C VAL A 225 4.72 6.20 -15.70
N ASN A 226 3.93 7.24 -15.41
CA ASN A 226 2.90 7.81 -16.29
C ASN A 226 1.74 6.87 -16.64
N THR A 227 1.72 5.62 -16.18
CA THR A 227 0.56 4.75 -16.32
C THR A 227 -0.55 5.21 -15.38
N LYS A 228 -1.78 5.30 -15.89
CA LYS A 228 -2.93 5.75 -15.10
C LYS A 228 -4.19 4.94 -15.40
N LEU A 229 -4.88 4.54 -14.33
CA LEU A 229 -6.27 4.08 -14.38
C LEU A 229 -7.17 5.12 -13.72
N THR A 230 -8.28 5.45 -14.39
CA THR A 230 -9.34 6.30 -13.86
C THR A 230 -10.67 5.55 -13.88
N ILE A 231 -11.34 5.51 -12.74
CA ILE A 231 -12.71 4.99 -12.60
C ILE A 231 -13.60 6.16 -12.17
N ASN A 232 -14.59 6.50 -12.99
CA ASN A 232 -15.47 7.63 -12.80
C ASN A 232 -16.92 7.15 -12.66
N GLU A 233 -17.30 6.90 -11.41
CA GLU A 233 -18.61 6.37 -11.06
C GLU A 233 -19.57 7.52 -10.71
N SER A 234 -20.49 7.83 -11.62
CA SER A 234 -21.39 8.98 -11.47
C SER A 234 -22.81 8.63 -10.99
N ARG A 235 -23.15 7.34 -10.91
CA ARG A 235 -24.51 6.86 -10.64
C ARG A 235 -24.98 7.18 -9.22
N GLY A 236 -26.20 7.68 -9.11
CA GLY A 236 -26.86 7.92 -7.83
C GLY A 236 -27.59 6.68 -7.30
N GLY A 237 -27.62 6.50 -5.98
CA GLY A 237 -28.34 5.42 -5.30
C GLY A 237 -27.65 4.94 -4.02
N THR A 238 -28.28 4.10 -3.21
CA THR A 238 -27.73 3.65 -1.90
C THR A 238 -26.87 2.38 -1.98
N THR A 239 -26.77 1.75 -3.15
CA THR A 239 -26.15 0.43 -3.33
C THR A 239 -24.93 0.40 -4.26
N GLY A 240 -24.59 1.50 -4.95
CA GLY A 240 -23.48 1.53 -5.90
C GLY A 240 -22.08 1.44 -5.28
N TYR A 241 -21.13 0.94 -6.07
CA TYR A 241 -19.69 0.89 -5.81
C TYR A 241 -18.97 1.43 -7.05
N ALA A 242 -17.78 2.01 -6.94
CA ALA A 242 -16.96 2.23 -8.14
C ALA A 242 -16.22 0.94 -8.53
N MET A 243 -15.66 0.25 -7.53
CA MET A 243 -14.92 -0.99 -7.71
C MET A 243 -15.30 -2.04 -6.68
N VAL A 244 -15.49 -3.28 -7.11
CA VAL A 244 -15.72 -4.44 -6.25
C VAL A 244 -14.58 -5.44 -6.42
N ILE A 245 -13.96 -5.82 -5.30
CA ILE A 245 -12.84 -6.79 -5.24
C ILE A 245 -13.26 -7.99 -4.37
N PRO A 246 -13.94 -9.00 -4.92
CA PRO A 246 -14.33 -10.20 -4.19
C PRO A 246 -13.12 -11.03 -3.73
N SER A 247 -13.36 -12.19 -3.08
CA SER A 247 -12.36 -12.91 -2.27
C SER A 247 -11.08 -13.34 -3.00
N SER A 248 -11.13 -13.56 -4.32
CA SER A 248 -9.98 -13.95 -5.14
C SER A 248 -9.31 -12.76 -5.84
N GLY A 249 -9.87 -11.56 -5.67
CA GLY A 249 -9.44 -10.34 -6.34
C GLY A 249 -8.29 -9.65 -5.61
N HIS A 250 -7.34 -9.12 -6.38
CA HIS A 250 -6.22 -8.34 -5.85
C HIS A 250 -5.89 -7.16 -6.77
N LEU A 251 -5.52 -6.03 -6.17
CA LEU A 251 -5.02 -4.85 -6.85
C LEU A 251 -3.60 -4.56 -6.40
N THR A 252 -2.65 -4.60 -7.34
CA THR A 252 -1.29 -4.09 -7.15
C THR A 252 -1.10 -2.82 -7.98
N VAL A 253 -0.64 -1.75 -7.35
CA VAL A 253 -0.21 -0.53 -8.01
C VAL A 253 1.29 -0.37 -7.79
N ASP A 254 2.05 -0.24 -8.87
CA ASP A 254 3.51 -0.27 -8.87
C ASP A 254 4.08 0.92 -9.66
N GLY A 255 4.45 2.00 -8.95
CA GLY A 255 4.94 3.23 -9.58
C GLY A 255 3.95 3.94 -10.51
N ALA A 256 2.68 3.53 -10.50
CA ALA A 256 1.60 4.04 -11.32
C ALA A 256 0.56 4.81 -10.50
N THR A 257 -0.44 5.38 -11.19
CA THR A 257 -1.56 6.10 -10.54
C THR A 257 -2.90 5.41 -10.79
N VAL A 258 -3.69 5.24 -9.73
CA VAL A 258 -5.09 4.83 -9.79
C VAL A 258 -5.94 5.93 -9.16
N GLU A 259 -6.94 6.40 -9.90
CA GLU A 259 -7.93 7.37 -9.46
C GLU A 259 -9.31 6.77 -9.52
N ILE A 260 -10.03 6.84 -8.40
CA ILE A 260 -11.41 6.41 -8.28
C ILE A 260 -12.22 7.62 -7.82
N ASN A 261 -13.10 8.09 -8.69
CA ASN A 261 -13.93 9.26 -8.44
C ASN A 261 -15.39 8.82 -8.38
N THR A 262 -16.03 9.00 -7.24
CA THR A 262 -17.47 8.75 -7.07
C THR A 262 -18.23 10.06 -6.95
N THR A 263 -19.18 10.31 -7.84
CA THR A 263 -20.01 11.52 -7.75
C THR A 263 -21.21 11.28 -6.86
N ALA A 264 -22.08 10.34 -7.21
CA ALA A 264 -23.30 10.06 -6.45
C ALA A 264 -23.33 8.65 -5.82
N ALA A 265 -22.34 7.81 -6.13
CA ALA A 265 -22.25 6.49 -5.54
C ALA A 265 -21.86 6.57 -4.06
N PRO A 266 -22.43 5.71 -3.22
CA PRO A 266 -22.19 5.74 -1.78
C PRO A 266 -20.81 5.18 -1.42
N ARG A 267 -20.11 4.50 -2.34
CA ARG A 267 -18.89 3.74 -2.00
C ARG A 267 -17.85 3.75 -3.11
N GLY A 268 -16.58 3.90 -2.73
CA GLY A 268 -15.43 3.79 -3.63
C GLY A 268 -15.09 2.33 -3.95
N ILE A 269 -14.27 1.71 -3.11
CA ILE A 269 -13.82 0.31 -3.23
C ILE A 269 -14.51 -0.57 -2.18
N ASN A 270 -14.97 -1.74 -2.62
CA ASN A 270 -15.60 -2.72 -1.76
C ASN A 270 -14.99 -4.11 -1.94
N ALA A 271 -14.21 -4.54 -0.95
CA ALA A 271 -13.59 -5.85 -0.94
C ALA A 271 -14.45 -6.92 -0.23
N ALA A 272 -14.20 -8.20 -0.49
CA ALA A 272 -14.89 -9.30 0.20
C ALA A 272 -14.44 -9.49 1.65
N GLY A 273 -13.17 -9.24 1.95
CA GLY A 273 -12.61 -9.44 3.28
C GLY A 273 -11.18 -8.93 3.41
N ASN A 274 -10.75 -8.77 4.65
CA ASN A 274 -9.47 -8.18 5.03
C ASN A 274 -8.47 -9.20 5.60
N ALA A 275 -8.76 -10.51 5.46
CA ALA A 275 -7.89 -11.57 5.94
C ALA A 275 -6.58 -11.65 5.14
N ASN A 276 -6.64 -11.41 3.83
CA ASN A 276 -5.50 -11.42 2.91
C ASN A 276 -5.22 -10.01 2.41
N GLU A 277 -4.01 -9.77 1.91
CA GLU A 277 -3.65 -8.54 1.20
C GLU A 277 -4.50 -8.39 -0.06
N VAL A 278 -5.33 -7.35 -0.12
CA VAL A 278 -6.23 -7.09 -1.26
C VAL A 278 -5.71 -5.96 -2.12
N ILE A 279 -5.17 -4.92 -1.49
CA ILE A 279 -4.64 -3.74 -2.17
C ILE A 279 -3.18 -3.56 -1.76
N LYS A 280 -2.29 -3.43 -2.74
CA LYS A 280 -0.86 -3.21 -2.53
C LYS A 280 -0.37 -2.02 -3.34
N LEU A 281 0.28 -1.05 -2.69
CA LEU A 281 0.88 0.13 -3.31
C LEU A 281 2.40 0.08 -3.06
N ILE A 282 3.19 0.05 -4.13
CA ILE A 282 4.66 -0.06 -4.08
C ILE A 282 5.35 0.87 -5.09
N ASN A 283 6.67 1.07 -4.91
CA ASN A 283 7.54 1.85 -5.79
C ASN A 283 7.02 3.25 -6.16
N GLY A 284 6.46 4.00 -5.20
CA GLY A 284 5.91 5.34 -5.46
C GLY A 284 4.53 5.36 -6.11
N ALA A 285 3.78 4.25 -6.00
CA ALA A 285 2.41 4.15 -6.46
C ALA A 285 1.47 5.17 -5.81
N LYS A 286 0.41 5.57 -6.51
CA LYS A 286 -0.60 6.49 -6.01
C LYS A 286 -2.00 5.90 -6.15
N LEU A 287 -2.74 5.78 -5.06
CA LEU A 287 -4.17 5.46 -5.07
C LEU A 287 -4.97 6.61 -4.48
N ASN A 288 -5.80 7.23 -5.30
CA ASN A 288 -6.70 8.31 -4.91
C ASN A 288 -8.15 7.83 -5.00
N VAL A 289 -8.89 7.86 -3.89
CA VAL A 289 -10.31 7.51 -3.83
C VAL A 289 -11.08 8.73 -3.34
N LYS A 290 -11.89 9.33 -4.20
CA LYS A 290 -12.50 10.64 -3.97
C LYS A 290 -14.00 10.60 -4.18
N ALA A 291 -14.74 11.15 -3.23
CA ALA A 291 -16.15 11.46 -3.39
C ALA A 291 -16.39 12.97 -3.52
N SER A 292 -17.25 13.36 -4.48
CA SER A 292 -17.62 14.76 -4.70
C SER A 292 -19.00 15.15 -4.15
N SER A 293 -19.80 14.20 -3.64
CA SER A 293 -21.09 14.48 -2.99
C SER A 293 -21.13 14.13 -1.49
N GLY A 294 -21.92 14.90 -0.72
CA GLY A 294 -22.06 14.75 0.74
C GLY A 294 -22.86 13.54 1.23
N VAL A 295 -23.20 12.58 0.36
CA VAL A 295 -23.95 11.35 0.71
C VAL A 295 -23.11 10.08 0.65
N ALA A 296 -21.83 10.20 0.26
CA ALA A 296 -20.94 9.06 0.14
C ALA A 296 -20.60 8.46 1.51
N ARG A 297 -20.82 7.15 1.66
CA ARG A 297 -20.67 6.41 2.93
C ARG A 297 -19.27 5.92 3.17
N SER A 298 -18.67 5.17 2.24
CA SER A 298 -17.41 4.44 2.51
C SER A 298 -16.41 4.54 1.37
N GLY A 299 -15.20 5.03 1.63
CA GLY A 299 -14.12 5.12 0.65
C GLY A 299 -13.58 3.75 0.29
N ILE A 300 -12.89 3.08 1.21
CA ILE A 300 -12.40 1.71 1.03
C ILE A 300 -12.93 0.78 2.12
N ARG A 301 -13.67 -0.25 1.71
CA ARG A 301 -14.39 -1.16 2.60
C ARG A 301 -13.83 -2.59 2.57
N ARG A 302 -13.70 -3.21 3.75
CA ARG A 302 -13.36 -4.63 3.96
C ARG A 302 -12.08 -5.08 3.25
N ALA A 303 -11.09 -4.22 3.11
CA ALA A 303 -9.84 -4.55 2.42
C ALA A 303 -8.68 -4.61 3.42
N LYS A 304 -7.68 -5.46 3.18
CA LYS A 304 -6.33 -5.24 3.73
C LYS A 304 -5.52 -4.48 2.69
N ILE A 305 -5.01 -3.34 3.08
CA ILE A 305 -4.30 -2.38 2.25
C ILE A 305 -2.87 -2.31 2.74
N VAL A 306 -1.91 -2.49 1.85
CA VAL A 306 -0.47 -2.34 2.14
C VAL A 306 0.05 -1.17 1.31
N VAL A 307 0.64 -0.20 1.98
CA VAL A 307 1.27 0.98 1.36
C VAL A 307 2.74 0.96 1.74
N ASP A 308 3.62 0.95 0.73
CA ASP A 308 5.04 0.71 0.92
C ASP A 308 5.89 1.58 -0.02
N GLN A 309 7.21 1.65 0.20
CA GLN A 309 8.19 2.18 -0.76
C GLN A 309 7.83 3.57 -1.34
N ASN A 310 7.58 4.53 -0.45
CA ASN A 310 7.22 5.92 -0.80
C ASN A 310 5.90 6.07 -1.60
N SER A 311 5.03 5.07 -1.55
CA SER A 311 3.71 5.11 -2.20
C SER A 311 2.71 5.93 -1.39
N SER A 312 1.64 6.40 -2.04
CA SER A 312 0.61 7.22 -1.43
C SER A 312 -0.81 6.65 -1.56
N LEU A 313 -1.56 6.68 -0.46
CA LEU A 313 -2.99 6.44 -0.40
C LEU A 313 -3.72 7.72 0.04
N ASN A 314 -4.64 8.22 -0.77
CA ASN A 314 -5.51 9.32 -0.41
C ASN A 314 -6.97 8.90 -0.53
N VAL A 315 -7.75 9.09 0.53
CA VAL A 315 -9.18 8.82 0.55
C VAL A 315 -9.92 10.04 1.10
N GLU A 316 -10.80 10.65 0.31
CA GLU A 316 -11.48 11.89 0.71
C GLU A 316 -12.95 11.98 0.24
N GLY A 317 -13.76 12.75 0.96
CA GLY A 317 -15.16 13.04 0.60
C GLY A 317 -16.18 12.00 1.07
N TYR A 318 -15.76 11.00 1.86
CA TYR A 318 -16.64 9.96 2.39
C TYR A 318 -16.91 10.15 3.88
N ALA A 319 -18.10 9.75 4.34
CA ALA A 319 -18.41 9.67 5.76
C ALA A 319 -17.41 8.75 6.49
N TYR A 320 -17.05 7.63 5.86
CA TYR A 320 -15.99 6.74 6.28
C TYR A 320 -14.88 6.66 5.23
N ALA A 321 -13.65 7.08 5.55
CA ALA A 321 -12.52 6.88 4.64
C ALA A 321 -12.20 5.38 4.52
N LEU A 322 -12.15 4.68 5.66
CA LEU A 322 -11.99 3.23 5.74
C LEU A 322 -13.17 2.62 6.53
N ASP A 323 -13.72 1.51 6.05
CA ASP A 323 -14.90 0.82 6.62
C ASP A 323 -14.63 -0.69 6.74
N GLY A 324 -14.27 -1.15 7.94
CA GLY A 324 -13.90 -2.55 8.18
C GLY A 324 -12.62 -2.99 7.45
N SER A 325 -11.71 -2.07 7.17
CA SER A 325 -10.44 -2.32 6.45
C SER A 325 -9.24 -2.35 7.40
N ILE A 326 -8.17 -3.05 7.01
CA ILE A 326 -6.85 -3.06 7.68
C ILE A 326 -5.89 -2.26 6.80
N LEU A 327 -5.16 -1.31 7.38
CA LEU A 327 -4.12 -0.56 6.69
C LEU A 327 -2.75 -0.94 7.28
N VAL A 328 -1.82 -1.32 6.42
CA VAL A 328 -0.43 -1.55 6.75
C VAL A 328 0.38 -0.51 6.00
N ALA A 329 1.03 0.40 6.72
CA ALA A 329 1.86 1.46 6.13
C ALA A 329 3.31 1.22 6.53
N ASN A 330 4.14 0.88 5.55
CA ASN A 330 5.56 0.60 5.71
C ASN A 330 6.40 1.75 5.15
N ASP A 331 7.70 1.78 5.47
CA ASP A 331 8.68 2.71 4.91
C ASP A 331 8.22 4.19 4.97
N LEU A 332 8.45 4.95 3.90
CA LEU A 332 8.03 6.34 3.68
C LEU A 332 6.62 6.46 3.08
N ALA A 333 5.70 5.54 3.39
CA ALA A 333 4.33 5.59 2.87
C ALA A 333 3.61 6.90 3.25
N HIS A 334 2.86 7.47 2.31
CA HIS A 334 2.07 8.69 2.49
C HIS A 334 0.59 8.37 2.53
N VAL A 335 -0.06 8.48 3.70
CA VAL A 335 -1.48 8.18 3.82
C VAL A 335 -2.28 9.39 4.27
N THR A 336 -3.30 9.76 3.49
CA THR A 336 -4.26 10.82 3.79
C THR A 336 -5.67 10.24 3.83
N LEU A 337 -6.34 10.31 4.98
CA LEU A 337 -7.72 9.83 5.17
C LEU A 337 -8.60 10.98 5.65
N LYS A 338 -9.42 11.54 4.77
CA LYS A 338 -10.37 12.62 5.06
C LYS A 338 -11.79 12.06 5.10
N GLY A 339 -12.14 11.53 6.26
CA GLY A 339 -13.41 10.90 6.58
C GLY A 339 -13.28 10.16 7.91
N THR A 340 -14.39 9.77 8.52
CA THR A 340 -14.35 8.97 9.75
C THR A 340 -13.68 7.62 9.46
N THR A 341 -12.98 7.05 10.42
CA THR A 341 -12.50 5.66 10.32
C THR A 341 -13.27 4.86 11.37
N SER A 342 -14.46 4.36 11.02
CA SER A 342 -15.26 3.58 11.96
C SER A 342 -15.72 2.27 11.33
N ASP A 343 -15.80 1.24 12.17
CA ASP A 343 -16.18 -0.12 11.81
C ASP A 343 -17.68 -0.31 11.96
N ASN A 344 -18.31 -0.96 10.98
CA ASN A 344 -19.75 -1.15 10.95
C ASN A 344 -20.19 -2.62 10.82
N GLY A 345 -19.56 -3.57 11.53
CA GLY A 345 -20.31 -4.77 11.91
C GLY A 345 -20.05 -6.11 11.21
N SER A 346 -18.82 -6.58 10.93
CA SER A 346 -18.65 -7.90 10.27
C SER A 346 -17.86 -8.94 11.08
N ALA A 347 -18.56 -10.00 11.52
CA ALA A 347 -18.17 -11.37 11.89
C ALA A 347 -16.79 -11.69 12.57
N VAL A 348 -16.92 -12.29 13.75
CA VAL A 348 -15.94 -12.70 14.76
C VAL A 348 -14.99 -13.83 14.31
N GLY A 349 -13.67 -13.63 14.45
CA GLY A 349 -12.67 -14.70 14.53
C GLY A 349 -11.39 -14.47 13.71
N PHE A 350 -10.47 -13.58 14.14
CA PHE A 350 -9.24 -13.18 13.40
C PHE A 350 -9.45 -12.75 11.93
N THR A 351 -10.72 -12.67 11.54
CA THR A 351 -11.37 -11.92 10.50
C THR A 351 -11.71 -10.57 11.11
N GLY A 352 -11.43 -9.48 10.40
CA GLY A 352 -11.69 -8.14 10.91
C GLY A 352 -13.14 -8.01 11.34
N GLY A 353 -13.34 -7.63 12.58
CA GLY A 353 -14.64 -7.42 13.15
C GLY A 353 -14.63 -6.27 14.12
N THR A 354 -15.56 -5.33 13.87
CA THR A 354 -16.16 -4.40 14.82
C THR A 354 -15.20 -3.80 15.83
N ASN A 355 -14.27 -2.97 15.34
CA ASN A 355 -13.96 -1.62 15.83
C ASN A 355 -12.57 -1.20 15.34
N GLY A 356 -12.52 -0.11 14.59
CA GLY A 356 -11.30 0.55 14.17
C GLY A 356 -10.66 -0.06 12.92
N SER A 357 -10.21 0.81 12.03
CA SER A 357 -9.17 0.41 11.08
C SER A 357 -7.91 0.13 11.88
N ILE A 358 -7.35 -1.07 11.75
CA ILE A 358 -6.03 -1.35 12.34
C ILE A 358 -5.01 -0.71 11.39
N ILE A 359 -4.34 0.35 11.86
CA ILE A 359 -3.15 0.90 11.21
C ILE A 359 -1.95 0.20 11.85
N MET A 360 -1.26 -0.65 11.09
CA MET A 360 -0.03 -1.32 11.52
C MET A 360 1.14 -0.71 10.75
N GLY A 361 2.15 -0.21 11.47
CA GLY A 361 3.37 0.36 10.87
C GLY A 361 3.59 1.83 11.23
N GLY A 362 4.84 2.14 11.59
CA GLY A 362 5.29 3.43 12.13
C GLY A 362 5.66 4.40 11.02
N SER A 363 4.64 4.96 10.36
CA SER A 363 4.70 6.19 9.54
C SER A 363 3.28 6.75 9.41
N VAL A 364 2.58 6.92 10.53
CA VAL A 364 1.24 7.50 10.52
C VAL A 364 1.39 9.02 10.55
N LEU A 365 1.35 9.65 9.38
CA LEU A 365 1.17 11.10 9.15
C LEU A 365 2.45 11.98 9.14
N GLU A 366 2.61 12.64 8.00
CA GLU A 366 3.61 13.63 7.55
C GLU A 366 5.08 13.22 7.42
N ASN A 367 5.60 13.44 6.20
CA ASN A 367 7.03 13.50 5.91
C ASN A 367 7.66 14.67 6.70
N ALA A 368 8.68 14.38 7.50
CA ALA A 368 9.42 15.39 8.27
C ALA A 368 10.22 16.38 7.40
N ALA A 369 10.30 16.17 6.07
CA ALA A 369 11.10 16.99 5.16
C ALA A 369 10.28 17.79 4.13
N THR A 370 9.03 17.44 3.83
CA THR A 370 8.18 18.20 2.90
C THR A 370 6.69 18.13 3.25
N HIS A 371 5.92 19.17 2.94
CA HIS A 371 4.46 19.16 3.00
C HIS A 371 3.84 19.59 1.66
N ILE A 372 2.56 19.25 1.42
CA ILE A 372 1.84 19.66 0.19
C ILE A 372 0.73 20.66 0.54
N VAL A 373 0.90 21.91 0.10
CA VAL A 373 -0.15 22.94 0.10
C VAL A 373 -0.60 23.17 -1.33
N ASN A 374 -1.91 23.05 -1.59
CA ASN A 374 -2.52 23.30 -2.90
C ASN A 374 -1.87 22.54 -4.09
N GLY A 375 -1.34 21.34 -3.85
CA GLY A 375 -0.76 20.49 -4.89
C GLY A 375 0.71 20.76 -5.24
N VAL A 376 1.42 21.57 -4.44
CA VAL A 376 2.86 21.83 -4.59
C VAL A 376 3.61 21.32 -3.36
N GLU A 377 4.74 20.64 -3.59
CA GLU A 377 5.62 20.12 -2.54
C GLU A 377 6.57 21.21 -2.04
N GLU A 378 6.52 21.51 -0.73
CA GLU A 378 7.38 22.49 -0.05
C GLU A 378 8.28 21.83 0.99
N ALA A 379 9.52 22.29 1.17
CA ALA A 379 10.50 21.70 2.10
C ALA A 379 10.38 22.25 3.54
N ILE A 380 10.37 21.35 4.53
CA ILE A 380 10.39 21.63 5.97
C ILE A 380 11.85 21.79 6.41
N THR A 381 12.23 23.00 6.84
CA THR A 381 13.62 23.36 7.17
C THR A 381 13.95 23.29 8.66
N THR A 382 12.99 23.01 9.55
CA THR A 382 13.23 22.85 11.00
C THR A 382 12.27 21.85 11.65
N ASN A 383 12.74 21.14 12.69
CA ASN A 383 12.01 20.18 13.56
C ASN A 383 10.86 20.80 14.39
N THR A 384 10.12 21.76 13.83
CA THR A 384 8.99 22.42 14.47
C THR A 384 7.68 21.91 13.91
N ALA A 385 6.76 21.62 14.83
CA ALA A 385 5.45 21.04 14.60
C ALA A 385 4.68 21.70 13.45
N VAL A 386 3.98 20.86 12.70
CA VAL A 386 2.86 21.21 11.81
C VAL A 386 1.94 22.22 12.50
N GLU A 387 1.65 23.36 11.84
CA GLU A 387 0.73 24.38 12.39
C GLU A 387 -0.72 23.88 12.51
N THR A 388 -1.08 22.80 11.82
CA THR A 388 -2.41 22.17 11.93
C THR A 388 -2.28 20.66 12.08
N LYS A 389 -2.36 20.17 13.32
CA LYS A 389 -2.44 18.74 13.58
C LYS A 389 -3.82 18.22 13.17
N PRO A 390 -3.90 17.07 12.46
CA PRO A 390 -5.17 16.39 12.23
C PRO A 390 -5.92 16.16 13.56
N VAL A 391 -7.25 16.28 13.54
CA VAL A 391 -8.14 16.09 14.69
C VAL A 391 -9.17 15.01 14.35
N ASN A 392 -9.35 14.01 15.22
CA ASN A 392 -10.32 12.94 14.99
C ASN A 392 -11.77 13.40 15.27
N ALA A 393 -12.76 12.55 14.99
CA ALA A 393 -14.18 12.87 15.24
C ALA A 393 -14.53 13.11 16.72
N ALA A 394 -13.67 12.68 17.64
CA ALA A 394 -13.80 12.91 19.07
C ALA A 394 -13.16 14.24 19.52
N GLY A 395 -12.49 14.97 18.61
CA GLY A 395 -11.80 16.22 18.91
C GLY A 395 -10.35 16.05 19.35
N GLU A 396 -9.76 14.86 19.20
CA GLU A 396 -8.39 14.58 19.63
C GLU A 396 -7.37 14.87 18.54
N GLU A 397 -6.37 15.69 18.87
CA GLU A 397 -5.22 15.96 18.00
C GLU A 397 -4.32 14.73 17.88
N LEU A 398 -3.86 14.46 16.66
CA LEU A 398 -2.81 13.49 16.43
C LEU A 398 -1.49 13.97 17.08
N THR A 399 -0.87 13.12 17.90
CA THR A 399 0.39 13.47 18.57
C THR A 399 1.49 12.44 18.31
N ARG A 400 2.70 12.94 18.05
CA ARG A 400 3.94 12.19 17.84
C ARG A 400 4.55 11.74 19.17
N PHE A 401 4.95 10.49 19.27
CA PHE A 401 5.67 9.90 20.39
C PHE A 401 6.89 9.12 19.91
N ASP A 402 7.95 9.13 20.72
CA ASP A 402 9.05 8.17 20.60
C ASP A 402 8.54 6.81 21.12
N ILE A 403 8.84 5.75 20.40
CA ILE A 403 8.47 4.36 20.72
C ILE A 403 9.67 3.43 20.51
N THR A 404 10.88 3.98 20.59
CA THR A 404 12.14 3.23 20.45
C THR A 404 12.16 2.07 21.44
N GLY A 405 12.32 0.84 20.93
CA GLY A 405 12.32 -0.38 21.74
C GLY A 405 10.97 -1.09 21.87
N ILE A 406 9.89 -0.60 21.26
CA ILE A 406 8.58 -1.28 21.23
C ILE A 406 8.45 -2.13 19.95
N ALA A 407 9.37 -3.08 19.74
CA ALA A 407 9.23 -4.03 18.62
C ALA A 407 8.23 -5.13 18.97
N ASN A 408 7.28 -5.43 18.07
CA ASN A 408 6.23 -6.44 18.27
C ASN A 408 5.37 -6.23 19.54
N GLY A 409 5.20 -4.97 19.95
CA GLY A 409 4.47 -4.58 21.17
C GLY A 409 3.09 -3.97 20.91
N THR A 410 2.44 -3.54 21.99
CA THR A 410 1.22 -2.74 21.91
C THR A 410 1.36 -1.42 22.66
N ILE A 411 0.74 -0.37 22.11
CA ILE A 411 0.56 0.92 22.76
C ILE A 411 -0.90 1.00 23.19
N ASN A 412 -1.15 1.04 24.49
CA ASN A 412 -2.50 1.07 25.04
C ASN A 412 -2.84 2.48 25.49
N ILE A 413 -3.78 3.14 24.82
CA ILE A 413 -4.32 4.42 25.25
C ILE A 413 -5.51 4.14 26.15
N ALA A 414 -5.41 4.51 27.42
CA ALA A 414 -6.55 4.41 28.32
C ALA A 414 -7.64 5.43 27.93
N SER A 415 -8.89 5.10 28.21
CA SER A 415 -10.02 6.04 28.07
C SER A 415 -9.80 7.28 28.92
N ASP A 416 -10.31 8.43 28.47
CA ASP A 416 -10.25 9.65 29.26
C ASP A 416 -11.26 9.60 30.41
N PRO A 417 -10.82 9.63 31.69
CA PRO A 417 -11.75 9.66 32.81
C PRO A 417 -12.52 10.98 32.89
N ASP A 418 -12.02 12.05 32.28
CA ASP A 418 -12.61 13.39 32.33
C ASP A 418 -13.47 13.69 31.08
N ASN A 419 -13.33 12.90 30.01
CA ASN A 419 -14.15 13.03 28.81
C ASN A 419 -14.61 11.65 28.26
N PRO A 420 -15.86 11.24 28.51
CA PRO A 420 -16.37 9.95 28.06
C PRO A 420 -16.48 9.81 26.53
N SER A 421 -16.37 10.89 25.75
CA SER A 421 -16.30 10.81 24.28
C SER A 421 -14.92 10.37 23.77
N HIS A 422 -13.89 10.33 24.62
CA HIS A 422 -12.54 9.86 24.30
C HIS A 422 -12.35 8.43 24.81
N SER A 423 -12.66 7.44 23.96
CA SER A 423 -12.51 6.03 24.31
C SER A 423 -11.05 5.58 24.34
N GLY A 424 -10.77 4.43 24.96
CA GLY A 424 -9.43 3.84 24.91
C GLY A 424 -9.10 3.28 23.52
N TYR A 425 -7.81 3.28 23.17
CA TYR A 425 -7.28 2.75 21.91
C TYR A 425 -6.19 1.72 22.18
N THR A 426 -5.97 0.80 21.23
CA THR A 426 -4.82 -0.11 21.27
C THR A 426 -4.18 -0.14 19.90
N TYR A 427 -2.92 0.29 19.82
CA TYR A 427 -2.11 0.24 18.60
C TYR A 427 -1.13 -0.93 18.70
N ARG A 428 -0.87 -1.60 17.58
CA ARG A 428 0.16 -2.64 17.47
C ARG A 428 1.37 -2.07 16.75
N VAL A 429 2.54 -2.26 17.34
CA VAL A 429 3.81 -1.84 16.74
C VAL A 429 4.43 -3.04 16.02
N GLY A 430 4.77 -2.84 14.74
CA GLY A 430 5.44 -3.86 13.95
C GLY A 430 6.88 -4.11 14.41
N GLU A 431 7.49 -5.17 13.88
CA GLU A 431 8.90 -5.50 14.14
C GLU A 431 9.85 -4.42 13.58
N VAL A 432 9.47 -3.80 12.46
CA VAL A 432 10.24 -2.74 11.80
C VAL A 432 9.54 -1.40 12.03
N HIS A 433 10.21 -0.47 12.69
CA HIS A 433 9.76 0.91 12.90
C HIS A 433 10.98 1.84 13.05
N ASP A 434 10.80 3.13 12.79
CA ASP A 434 11.86 4.17 12.84
C ASP A 434 12.05 4.78 14.25
N GLY A 435 11.45 4.16 15.27
CA GLY A 435 11.42 4.67 16.65
C GLY A 435 10.33 5.71 16.92
N THR A 436 9.43 6.02 15.98
CA THR A 436 8.37 7.02 16.17
C THR A 436 6.99 6.46 15.85
N ALA A 437 5.97 6.90 16.60
CA ALA A 437 4.57 6.68 16.25
C ALA A 437 3.75 7.94 16.44
N TYR A 438 2.71 8.10 15.63
CA TYR A 438 1.67 9.09 15.89
C TYR A 438 0.39 8.38 16.30
N VAL A 439 -0.22 8.85 17.37
CA VAL A 439 -1.45 8.25 17.90
C VAL A 439 -2.52 9.32 18.11
N TRP A 440 -3.77 8.88 17.98
CA TRP A 440 -4.94 9.70 18.24
C TRP A 440 -5.23 9.68 19.72
N ALA A 441 -4.67 10.65 20.44
CA ALA A 441 -4.96 10.92 21.83
C ALA A 441 -4.41 12.29 22.21
N PRO A 442 -5.08 13.04 23.11
CA PRO A 442 -4.43 14.16 23.76
C PRO A 442 -3.22 13.62 24.52
N ALA A 443 -2.04 14.18 24.25
CA ALA A 443 -0.85 13.83 25.01
C ALA A 443 -1.09 14.08 26.50
N SER A 444 -0.83 13.05 27.32
CA SER A 444 -0.79 13.21 28.76
C SER A 444 0.42 14.03 29.13
N LYS A 445 0.21 15.09 29.92
CA LYS A 445 1.29 15.95 30.41
C LYS A 445 1.74 15.48 31.78
N VAL A 446 3.04 15.34 31.98
CA VAL A 446 3.65 15.15 33.30
C VAL A 446 4.47 16.39 33.64
N ASN A 447 4.01 17.17 34.59
CA ASN A 447 4.66 18.38 35.06
C ASN A 447 5.49 18.08 36.31
N PHE A 448 6.77 18.45 36.26
CA PHE A 448 7.73 18.26 37.35
C PHE A 448 7.99 19.58 38.05
N TRP A 449 7.61 19.68 39.32
CA TRP A 449 7.70 20.89 40.13
C TRP A 449 8.84 20.80 41.15
N GLU A 450 9.47 21.94 41.47
CA GLU A 450 10.56 21.98 42.46
C GLU A 450 10.11 21.55 43.87
N SER A 451 8.86 21.85 44.23
CA SER A 451 8.26 21.47 45.52
C SER A 451 6.72 21.42 45.42
N LYS A 452 6.06 20.85 46.44
CA LYS A 452 4.60 20.88 46.53
C LYS A 452 4.05 22.30 46.66
N GLU A 453 4.72 23.13 47.45
CA GLU A 453 4.36 24.53 47.65
C GLU A 453 4.41 25.32 46.33
N ALA A 454 5.40 25.07 45.49
CA ALA A 454 5.51 25.69 44.17
C ALA A 454 4.29 25.35 43.28
N PHE A 455 3.84 24.10 43.30
CA PHE A 455 2.62 23.69 42.60
C PHE A 455 1.37 24.34 43.22
N ASP A 456 1.22 24.29 44.54
CA ASP A 456 0.04 24.81 45.25
C ASP A 456 -0.12 26.33 45.02
N ASN A 457 0.99 27.06 44.90
CA ASN A 457 1.02 28.50 44.60
C ASN A 457 0.99 28.82 43.10
N ALA A 458 0.94 27.81 42.23
CA ALA A 458 0.99 27.94 40.77
C ALA A 458 2.20 28.76 40.28
N ASP A 459 3.36 28.64 40.93
CA ASP A 459 4.57 29.39 40.58
C ASP A 459 5.25 28.77 39.35
N ALA A 460 4.91 29.28 38.16
CA ALA A 460 5.45 28.79 36.90
C ALA A 460 6.98 28.88 36.80
N THR A 461 7.64 29.74 37.59
CA THR A 461 9.12 29.84 37.60
C THR A 461 9.79 28.63 38.25
N LYS A 462 8.98 27.81 38.96
CA LYS A 462 9.38 26.62 39.70
C LYS A 462 8.97 25.31 39.04
N LEU A 463 8.43 25.39 37.82
CA LEU A 463 8.21 24.22 36.96
C LEU A 463 9.55 23.83 36.32
N ILE A 464 10.06 22.65 36.68
CA ILE A 464 11.36 22.14 36.23
C ILE A 464 11.28 21.67 34.78
N LYS A 465 10.25 20.88 34.45
CA LYS A 465 10.06 20.31 33.12
C LYS A 465 8.61 19.86 32.93
N THR A 466 8.12 19.94 31.69
CA THR A 466 6.93 19.22 31.25
C THR A 466 7.35 18.13 30.26
N LEU A 467 6.93 16.90 30.52
CA LEU A 467 7.06 15.78 29.60
C LEU A 467 5.69 15.43 29.01
N LEU A 468 5.70 14.96 27.77
CA LEU A 468 4.51 14.45 27.08
C LEU A 468 4.60 12.93 27.00
N THR A 469 3.48 12.25 27.20
CA THR A 469 3.38 10.78 27.15
C THR A 469 1.97 10.33 26.75
N ILE A 470 1.78 9.01 26.67
CA ILE A 470 0.55 8.36 26.26
C ILE A 470 -0.18 7.87 27.51
N ARG A 471 -1.45 8.26 27.67
CA ARG A 471 -2.31 7.76 28.75
C ARG A 471 -2.37 6.23 28.73
N GLY A 472 -2.31 5.59 29.88
CA GLY A 472 -2.26 4.13 30.03
C GLY A 472 -0.84 3.54 29.96
N ASN A 473 0.14 4.28 29.43
CA ASN A 473 1.54 3.85 29.38
C ASN A 473 2.40 4.62 30.39
N ASN A 474 3.67 4.22 30.52
CA ASN A 474 4.66 4.87 31.37
C ASN A 474 5.63 5.73 30.54
N LEU A 475 6.50 6.50 31.21
CA LEU A 475 7.44 7.42 30.54
C LEU A 475 8.58 6.69 29.82
N GLU A 476 8.98 5.53 30.32
CA GLU A 476 10.05 4.72 29.72
C GLU A 476 9.65 4.23 28.31
N LEU A 477 8.39 3.83 28.14
CA LEU A 477 7.84 3.43 26.83
C LEU A 477 7.92 4.55 25.78
N VAL A 478 7.91 5.82 26.20
CA VAL A 478 8.00 6.96 25.29
C VAL A 478 9.40 7.56 25.17
N GLY A 479 10.44 6.80 25.53
CA GLY A 479 11.84 7.25 25.47
C GLY A 479 12.17 8.44 26.38
N ALA A 480 11.28 8.78 27.33
CA ALA A 480 11.41 9.99 28.13
C ALA A 480 12.28 9.77 29.37
N THR A 481 13.24 10.66 29.60
CA THR A 481 14.09 10.66 30.80
C THR A 481 13.55 11.62 31.86
N LEU A 482 13.45 11.14 33.11
CA LEU A 482 13.06 11.98 34.25
C LEU A 482 14.04 13.16 34.43
N PRO A 483 13.54 14.36 34.76
CA PRO A 483 14.41 15.51 34.96
C PRO A 483 15.28 15.36 36.21
N THR A 484 16.45 16.00 36.18
CA THR A 484 17.28 16.21 37.37
C THR A 484 16.83 17.47 38.09
N THR A 485 16.92 17.49 39.42
CA THR A 485 16.60 18.66 40.25
C THR A 485 17.77 19.02 41.17
N ASN A 486 17.90 20.31 41.48
CA ASN A 486 18.89 20.80 42.43
C ASN A 486 18.36 20.68 43.85
N ALA A 487 19.05 19.94 44.70
CA ALA A 487 18.66 19.80 46.09
C ALA A 487 18.92 21.10 46.88
N PRO A 488 18.00 21.52 47.76
CA PRO A 488 18.24 22.60 48.70
C PRO A 488 19.48 22.34 49.58
N ALA A 489 20.09 23.40 50.09
CA ALA A 489 21.27 23.29 50.96
C ALA A 489 21.02 22.34 52.14
N GLY A 490 21.95 21.40 52.35
CA GLY A 490 21.85 20.40 53.42
C GLY A 490 20.93 19.20 53.12
N LYS A 491 20.27 19.16 51.96
CA LYS A 491 19.39 18.06 51.54
C LYS A 491 19.96 17.31 50.33
N VAL A 492 19.41 16.14 50.04
CA VAL A 492 19.63 15.36 48.82
C VAL A 492 18.29 14.93 48.23
N PHE A 493 18.19 14.88 46.90
CA PHE A 493 16.99 14.37 46.23
C PHE A 493 16.71 12.93 46.65
N SER A 494 15.44 12.64 46.90
CA SER A 494 14.95 11.33 47.33
C SER A 494 14.18 10.65 46.19
N HIS A 495 13.06 11.25 45.78
CA HIS A 495 12.18 10.75 44.71
C HIS A 495 11.24 11.85 44.24
N TRP A 496 10.56 11.62 43.13
CA TRP A 496 9.41 12.41 42.70
C TRP A 496 8.16 11.88 43.41
N GLN A 497 7.26 12.76 43.84
CA GLN A 497 6.01 12.38 44.49
C GLN A 497 4.83 12.95 43.71
N ASP A 498 3.85 12.11 43.42
CA ASP A 498 2.61 12.51 42.77
C ASP A 498 1.76 13.38 43.71
N VAL A 499 1.33 14.54 43.20
CA VAL A 499 0.60 15.53 44.00
C VAL A 499 -0.77 15.00 44.44
N ALA A 500 -1.45 14.23 43.59
CA ALA A 500 -2.83 13.82 43.84
C ALA A 500 -2.94 12.62 44.78
N THR A 501 -1.99 11.68 44.67
CA THR A 501 -2.00 10.40 45.38
C THR A 501 -1.03 10.38 46.56
N GLY A 502 -0.02 11.26 46.57
CA GLY A 502 1.07 11.24 47.54
C GLY A 502 1.99 10.02 47.41
N GLN A 503 1.89 9.26 46.33
CA GLN A 503 2.77 8.11 46.10
C GLN A 503 4.06 8.54 45.40
N SER A 504 5.13 7.77 45.60
CA SER A 504 6.36 7.95 44.83
C SER A 504 6.09 7.69 43.35
N PHE A 505 6.70 8.51 42.50
CA PHE A 505 6.57 8.49 41.05
C PHE A 505 7.93 8.19 40.41
N ASP A 506 7.94 7.35 39.39
CA ASP A 506 9.11 7.02 38.58
C ASP A 506 8.76 6.89 37.09
N SER A 507 9.74 6.53 36.25
CA SER A 507 9.55 6.39 34.80
C SER A 507 8.66 5.20 34.41
N THR A 508 8.46 4.25 35.31
CA THR A 508 7.68 3.01 35.07
C THR A 508 6.21 3.16 35.49
N THR A 509 5.87 4.24 36.19
CA THR A 509 4.53 4.54 36.68
C THR A 509 3.56 4.77 35.51
N ALA A 510 2.46 4.02 35.46
CA ALA A 510 1.44 4.15 34.42
C ALA A 510 0.63 5.46 34.57
N ILE A 511 0.49 6.20 33.48
CA ILE A 511 -0.13 7.53 33.48
C ILE A 511 -1.62 7.40 33.18
N SER A 512 -2.49 7.55 34.17
CA SER A 512 -3.94 7.36 34.00
C SER A 512 -4.71 8.64 33.65
N LYS A 513 -4.08 9.81 33.73
CA LYS A 513 -4.75 11.12 33.59
C LYS A 513 -4.19 11.95 32.43
N THR A 514 -4.97 12.95 32.01
CA THR A 514 -4.58 13.93 30.98
C THR A 514 -3.45 14.84 31.48
N VAL A 515 -3.43 15.16 32.78
CA VAL A 515 -2.34 15.90 33.43
C VAL A 515 -1.99 15.24 34.75
N THR A 516 -0.71 14.93 34.91
CA THR A 516 -0.10 14.45 36.16
C THR A 516 0.88 15.52 36.65
N ASN A 517 0.79 15.88 37.93
CA ASN A 517 1.73 16.81 38.57
C ASN A 517 2.52 16.05 39.62
N VAL A 518 3.85 16.17 39.55
CA VAL A 518 4.76 15.56 40.51
C VAL A 518 5.71 16.61 41.05
N TYR A 519 6.17 16.45 42.28
CA TYR A 519 7.13 17.37 42.89
C TYR A 519 8.33 16.62 43.49
N ALA A 520 9.46 17.31 43.58
CA ALA A 520 10.66 16.72 44.16
C ALA A 520 10.56 16.63 45.69
N VAL A 521 10.90 15.45 46.23
CA VAL A 521 11.04 15.21 47.67
C VAL A 521 12.51 15.08 48.02
N TYR A 522 12.93 15.76 49.08
CA TYR A 522 14.31 15.77 49.56
C TYR A 522 14.42 15.22 50.97
N LYS A 523 15.56 14.59 51.28
CA LYS A 523 15.92 14.09 52.61
C LYS A 523 17.21 14.74 53.12
N ASP A 524 17.45 14.72 54.42
CA ASP A 524 18.69 15.26 54.98
C ASP A 524 19.92 14.56 54.42
N LYS A 525 20.94 15.35 54.08
CA LYS A 525 22.22 14.82 53.64
C LYS A 525 22.81 14.02 54.80
N PRO A 526 23.27 12.77 54.58
CA PRO A 526 23.90 11.99 55.63
C PRO A 526 25.03 12.80 56.28
N ALA A 527 25.05 12.88 57.60
CA ALA A 527 26.16 13.50 58.33
C ALA A 527 27.47 12.80 57.91
N GLN A 528 28.47 13.56 57.46
CA GLN A 528 29.79 12.98 57.23
C GLN A 528 30.29 12.40 58.56
N PRO A 529 30.84 11.18 58.58
CA PRO A 529 31.43 10.63 59.79
C PRO A 529 32.51 11.59 60.27
N VAL A 530 32.37 12.07 61.51
CA VAL A 530 33.35 12.94 62.16
C VAL A 530 34.67 12.18 62.19
N LYS A 531 35.67 12.70 61.47
CA LYS A 531 37.04 12.18 61.48
C LYS A 531 37.54 12.23 62.93
N PRO A 532 37.99 11.12 63.56
CA PRO A 532 38.44 11.15 64.94
C PRO A 532 39.61 12.13 65.11
N PRO A 533 39.72 12.81 66.27
CA PRO A 533 40.70 13.87 66.47
C PRO A 533 42.13 13.33 66.38
N VAL A 534 42.95 13.94 65.52
CA VAL A 534 44.38 13.68 65.44
C VAL A 534 45.02 14.17 66.75
N LYS A 535 45.59 13.24 67.53
CA LYS A 535 46.43 13.59 68.69
C LYS A 535 47.62 14.45 68.23
N PRO A 536 48.01 15.51 68.97
CA PRO A 536 49.11 16.37 68.58
C PRO A 536 50.43 15.58 68.59
N VAL A 537 51.07 15.50 67.43
CA VAL A 537 52.43 14.98 67.28
C VAL A 537 53.40 16.09 67.71
N LYS A 538 54.22 15.83 68.73
CA LYS A 538 55.37 16.68 69.09
C LYS A 538 56.36 16.68 67.91
N ALA A 539 56.79 17.88 67.52
CA ALA A 539 57.76 18.05 66.44
C ALA A 539 59.17 17.58 66.83
N LYS A 540 59.75 16.80 65.91
CA LYS A 540 61.17 16.53 65.55
C LYS A 540 62.28 16.61 66.61
N ALA A 541 63.08 15.55 66.64
CA ALA A 541 64.54 15.66 66.59
C ALA A 541 65.08 14.76 65.45
N PRO A 542 66.07 15.21 64.65
CA PRO A 542 66.65 14.43 63.56
C PRO A 542 67.87 13.61 64.04
N ASN A 543 68.09 12.42 63.49
CA ASN A 543 69.40 11.83 63.20
C ASN A 543 69.24 10.41 62.62
N THR A 544 69.62 10.20 61.35
CA THR A 544 70.84 9.52 60.86
C THR A 544 70.81 7.99 60.98
N GLY A 545 70.95 7.31 59.84
CA GLY A 545 71.49 5.94 59.78
C GLY A 545 70.59 4.89 59.13
N ASP A 546 70.94 4.55 57.89
CA ASP A 546 71.01 3.22 57.26
C ASP A 546 69.93 2.14 57.46
N ASN A 547 69.46 1.64 56.30
CA ASN A 547 69.11 0.26 55.93
C ASN A 547 68.42 -0.65 56.97
N SER A 548 67.18 -1.10 56.64
CA SER A 548 66.88 -2.50 56.26
C SER A 548 65.38 -2.88 56.36
N SER A 549 64.95 -3.67 55.37
CA SER A 549 63.93 -4.75 55.37
C SER A 549 62.50 -4.54 55.90
N ILE A 550 61.55 -4.66 54.95
CA ILE A 550 60.47 -5.69 54.86
C ILE A 550 59.74 -6.03 56.17
N ILE A 551 58.40 -5.85 56.19
CA ILE A 551 57.43 -6.87 56.65
C ILE A 551 56.05 -6.63 56.01
N TYR A 552 55.55 -7.73 55.44
CA TYR A 552 54.25 -7.98 54.85
C TYR A 552 53.09 -7.81 55.85
N GLY A 553 51.93 -7.35 55.38
CA GLY A 553 50.68 -7.45 56.14
C GLY A 553 49.47 -6.84 55.43
N ALA A 554 48.59 -7.72 54.93
CA ALA A 554 47.19 -7.47 54.54
C ALA A 554 46.91 -6.84 53.15
N ILE A 555 47.06 -7.67 52.11
CA ILE A 555 46.18 -7.66 50.92
C ILE A 555 45.55 -9.06 50.85
N LEU A 556 44.28 -9.13 50.42
CA LEU A 556 43.47 -10.31 50.09
C LEU A 556 42.68 -10.99 51.22
N THR A 557 41.44 -10.54 51.44
CA THR A 557 40.28 -11.42 51.71
C THR A 557 38.96 -10.68 51.45
N SER A 558 38.38 -10.80 50.25
CA SER A 558 36.91 -10.72 50.05
C SER A 558 36.40 -11.21 48.68
N SER A 559 37.27 -11.59 47.74
CA SER A 559 36.87 -12.13 46.43
C SER A 559 36.38 -13.59 46.42
N PHE A 560 36.12 -14.22 47.58
CA PHE A 560 35.81 -15.66 47.66
C PHE A 560 34.35 -16.02 48.03
N LEU A 561 33.44 -15.05 48.16
CA LEU A 561 32.04 -15.35 48.57
C LEU A 561 31.02 -15.45 47.43
N ALA A 562 31.38 -15.10 46.19
CA ALA A 562 30.44 -15.15 45.05
C ALA A 562 30.44 -16.47 44.26
N LEU A 563 31.40 -17.38 44.51
CA LEU A 563 31.51 -18.65 43.76
C LEU A 563 30.75 -19.84 44.37
N MET A 564 30.07 -19.67 45.52
CA MET A 564 29.34 -20.74 46.20
C MET A 564 27.80 -20.73 46.07
N LEU A 565 27.22 -19.83 45.27
CA LEU A 565 25.76 -19.88 44.97
C LEU A 565 25.38 -20.43 43.58
N ALA A 566 26.35 -20.72 42.70
CA ALA A 566 26.08 -21.34 41.39
C ALA A 566 25.99 -22.89 41.45
N GLY A 567 25.95 -23.50 42.64
CA GLY A 567 26.05 -24.94 42.84
C GLY A 567 24.75 -25.69 43.22
N LYS A 568 23.57 -25.06 43.19
CA LYS A 568 22.29 -25.73 43.48
C LYS A 568 21.36 -25.79 42.27
N LEU A 569 21.88 -26.34 41.19
CA LEU A 569 21.09 -26.83 40.06
C LEU A 569 21.69 -28.16 39.62
N ARG A 570 21.39 -29.24 40.38
CA ARG A 570 21.30 -30.62 39.88
C ARG A 570 20.86 -31.59 40.97
N ARG A 571 19.80 -32.33 40.63
CA ARG A 571 19.31 -33.61 41.17
C ARG A 571 18.41 -33.59 42.40
N ARG A 572 17.11 -33.80 42.16
CA ARG A 572 16.36 -35.05 42.40
C ARG A 572 15.16 -35.03 41.42
N ALA A 573 15.08 -35.98 40.48
CA ALA A 573 14.41 -37.28 40.62
C ALA A 573 12.91 -37.10 40.82
#